data_AF-A0A920GMF1-F1
#
_entry.id   AF-A0A920GMF1-F1
#
_cell.length_a   1.000
_cell.length_b   1.000
_cell.length_c   1.000
_cell.angle_alpha   90.00
_cell.angle_beta   90.00
_cell.angle_gamma   90.00
#
_symmetry.space_group_name_H-M   'P 1'
#
loop_
_entity.id
_entity.type
_entity.pdbx_description
1 polymer ?
#
loop_
_entity_poly.entity_id
_entity_poly.type
_entity_poly.pdbx_seq_one_letter_code
_entity_poly.pdbx_strand_id
1 'polypeptide(L)'
;MIGPGLGQDVWGQTCLELALKTSVPVICDADAINLMASGVVSVSGAGPRVLTPHPGEAARLAGCTVADIEADRLGIGQETGAEDPIDNRIEGCGTVVAAPRLMRAHHLLSR
;
A
#
# COMPACT_ATOMS: atom_id res chain seq x y z
N MET A 1 10.26 -8.43 -4.89
CA MET A 1 8.80 -8.64 -4.99
C MET A 1 8.41 -9.63 -3.92
N ILE A 2 7.29 -9.40 -3.24
CA ILE A 2 6.72 -10.27 -2.20
C ILE A 2 5.21 -10.39 -2.40
N GLY A 3 4.63 -11.55 -2.13
CA GLY A 3 3.18 -11.73 -2.27
C GLY A 3 2.74 -13.08 -2.82
N PRO A 4 3.07 -13.44 -4.07
CA PRO A 4 2.53 -14.66 -4.67
C PRO A 4 2.98 -15.92 -3.93
N GLY A 5 2.00 -16.66 -3.38
CA GLY A 5 2.26 -17.88 -2.61
C GLY A 5 2.92 -17.64 -1.25
N LEU A 6 2.86 -16.41 -0.73
CA LEU A 6 3.41 -16.07 0.58
C LEU A 6 2.63 -16.73 1.72
N GLY A 7 1.33 -16.95 1.51
CA GLY A 7 0.43 -17.33 2.59
C GLY A 7 0.08 -16.14 3.49
N GLN A 8 -0.98 -16.30 4.28
CA GLN A 8 -1.52 -15.25 5.15
C GLN A 8 -1.40 -15.62 6.65
N ASP A 9 -0.66 -16.69 6.94
CA ASP A 9 -0.35 -17.14 8.29
C ASP A 9 0.77 -16.29 8.94
N VAL A 10 1.18 -16.67 10.14
CA VAL A 10 2.21 -15.97 10.91
C VAL A 10 3.55 -15.88 10.14
N TRP A 11 3.85 -16.89 9.32
CA TRP A 11 5.05 -16.85 8.50
C TRP A 11 4.89 -15.77 7.42
N GLY A 12 3.84 -15.83 6.60
CA GLY A 12 3.61 -14.80 5.58
C GLY A 12 3.62 -13.36 6.13
N GLN A 13 3.01 -13.16 7.30
CA GLN A 13 3.03 -11.89 8.03
C GLN A 13 4.45 -11.44 8.40
N THR A 14 5.22 -12.30 9.07
CA THR A 14 6.59 -11.98 9.50
C THR A 14 7.50 -11.66 8.31
N CYS A 15 7.34 -12.43 7.23
CA CYS A 15 8.05 -12.24 5.98
C CYS A 15 7.82 -10.84 5.40
N LEU A 16 6.55 -10.46 5.33
CA LEU A 16 6.13 -9.16 4.83
C LEU A 16 6.68 -8.05 5.72
N GLU A 17 6.49 -8.11 7.04
CA GLU A 17 7.02 -7.10 7.95
C GLU A 17 8.53 -6.88 7.80
N LEU A 18 9.30 -7.96 7.66
CA LEU A 18 10.74 -7.86 7.44
C LEU A 18 11.08 -7.19 6.11
N ALA A 19 10.38 -7.52 5.04
CA ALA A 19 10.56 -6.87 3.74
C ALA A 19 10.26 -5.36 3.84
N LEU A 20 9.17 -4.99 4.52
CA LEU A 20 8.73 -3.60 4.65
C LEU A 20 9.63 -2.75 5.58
N LYS A 21 10.43 -3.38 6.46
CA LYS A 21 11.45 -2.72 7.30
C LYS A 21 12.71 -2.33 6.53
N THR A 22 12.89 -2.82 5.30
CA THR A 22 14.04 -2.44 4.47
C THR A 22 13.81 -1.11 3.77
N SER A 23 14.90 -0.38 3.49
CA SER A 23 14.86 0.87 2.71
C SER A 23 14.89 0.63 1.19
N VAL A 24 15.03 -0.62 0.74
CA VAL A 24 15.02 -0.96 -0.68
C VAL A 24 13.58 -0.91 -1.23
N PRO A 25 13.39 -0.56 -2.52
CA PRO A 25 12.07 -0.61 -3.13
C PRO A 25 11.44 -2.01 -3.09
N VAL A 26 10.17 -2.11 -2.70
CA VAL A 26 9.44 -3.39 -2.60
C VAL A 26 8.19 -3.39 -3.49
N ILE A 27 8.05 -4.38 -4.36
CA ILE A 27 6.80 -4.68 -5.06
C ILE A 27 5.99 -5.65 -4.20
N CYS A 28 4.77 -5.27 -3.82
CA CYS A 28 3.82 -6.05 -3.03
C CYS A 28 2.65 -6.48 -3.89
N ASP A 29 2.33 -7.77 -3.88
CA ASP A 29 1.29 -8.36 -4.72
C ASP A 29 0.49 -9.41 -3.94
N ALA A 30 -0.65 -9.87 -4.46
CA ALA A 30 -1.35 -11.06 -3.97
C ALA A 30 -1.54 -11.12 -2.43
N ASP A 31 -1.00 -12.15 -1.76
CA ASP A 31 -1.13 -12.34 -0.30
C ASP A 31 -0.53 -11.17 0.50
N ALA A 32 0.47 -10.47 -0.03
CA ALA A 32 1.00 -9.30 0.65
C ALA A 32 -0.05 -8.18 0.72
N ILE A 33 -0.82 -7.99 -0.35
CA ILE A 33 -1.92 -7.02 -0.37
C ILE A 33 -3.08 -7.49 0.52
N ASN A 34 -3.41 -8.79 0.51
CA ASN A 34 -4.45 -9.33 1.39
C ASN A 34 -4.08 -9.17 2.88
N LEU A 35 -2.83 -9.41 3.25
CA LEU A 35 -2.31 -9.17 4.60
C LEU A 35 -2.41 -7.70 4.99
N MET A 36 -2.10 -6.78 4.08
CA MET A 36 -2.26 -5.35 4.30
C MET A 36 -3.73 -4.93 4.45
N ALA A 37 -4.60 -5.40 3.57
CA ALA A 37 -6.03 -5.12 3.59
C ALA A 37 -6.73 -5.66 4.85
N SER A 38 -6.21 -6.74 5.43
CA SER A 38 -6.70 -7.27 6.71
C SER A 38 -6.36 -6.41 7.93
N GLY A 39 -5.44 -5.44 7.78
CA GLY A 39 -4.93 -4.61 8.87
C GLY A 39 -3.89 -5.30 9.75
N VAL A 40 -3.55 -6.57 9.48
CA VAL A 40 -2.53 -7.31 10.25
C VAL A 40 -1.12 -6.79 9.99
N VAL A 41 -0.83 -6.36 8.77
CA VAL A 41 0.45 -5.73 8.41
C VAL A 41 0.20 -4.31 7.89
N SER A 42 0.93 -3.34 8.42
CA SER A 42 0.81 -1.95 7.95
C SER A 42 1.26 -1.80 6.50
N VAL A 43 0.53 -0.99 5.72
CA VAL A 43 0.95 -0.58 4.38
C VAL A 43 2.19 0.34 4.43
N SER A 44 2.54 0.91 5.58
CA SER A 44 3.73 1.77 5.75
C SER A 44 5.03 0.97 5.91
N GLY A 45 6.17 1.61 5.65
CA GLY A 45 7.47 1.09 6.05
C GLY A 45 8.63 1.95 5.55
N ALA A 46 9.86 1.40 5.59
CA ALA A 46 11.08 2.21 5.55
C ALA A 46 11.50 2.67 4.14
N GLY A 47 11.12 1.93 3.10
CA GLY A 47 11.46 2.20 1.70
C GLY A 47 10.25 2.39 0.78
N PRO A 48 10.47 2.83 -0.47
CA PRO A 48 9.44 2.93 -1.50
C PRO A 48 8.76 1.59 -1.75
N ARG A 49 7.47 1.62 -2.08
CA ARG A 49 6.74 0.41 -2.42
C ARG A 49 5.72 0.63 -3.52
N VAL A 50 5.53 -0.42 -4.31
CA VAL A 50 4.56 -0.50 -5.38
C VAL A 50 3.66 -1.67 -5.07
N LEU A 51 2.36 -1.43 -4.93
CA LEU A 51 1.35 -2.46 -4.79
C LEU A 51 0.74 -2.69 -6.18
N THR A 52 0.47 -3.93 -6.54
CA THR A 52 -0.12 -4.30 -7.84
C THR A 52 -1.51 -4.95 -7.69
N PRO A 53 -2.46 -4.35 -6.95
CA PRO A 53 -3.74 -5.00 -6.71
C PRO A 53 -4.56 -5.22 -7.99
N HIS A 54 -5.07 -6.44 -8.14
CA HIS A 54 -6.23 -6.64 -9.01
C HIS A 54 -7.49 -5.98 -8.39
N PRO A 55 -8.62 -5.79 -9.13
CA PRO A 55 -9.78 -5.05 -8.63
C PRO A 55 -10.33 -5.55 -7.28
N GLY A 56 -10.40 -6.87 -7.07
CA GLY A 56 -10.76 -7.46 -5.77
C GLY A 56 -9.82 -7.13 -4.61
N GLU A 57 -8.51 -7.04 -4.85
CA GLU A 57 -7.53 -6.65 -3.83
C GLU A 57 -7.60 -5.16 -3.54
N ALA A 58 -7.76 -4.33 -4.57
CA ALA A 58 -7.94 -2.88 -4.42
C ALA A 58 -9.19 -2.56 -3.59
N ALA A 59 -10.30 -3.25 -3.89
CA ALA A 59 -11.56 -3.10 -3.15
C ALA A 59 -11.38 -3.45 -1.66
N ARG A 60 -10.70 -4.56 -1.35
CA ARG A 60 -10.40 -4.94 0.05
C ARG A 60 -9.51 -3.91 0.74
N LEU A 61 -8.46 -3.45 0.06
CA LEU A 61 -7.51 -2.49 0.59
C LEU A 61 -8.16 -1.12 0.86
N ALA A 62 -9.09 -0.69 -0.01
CA ALA A 62 -9.81 0.57 0.10
C ALA A 62 -11.10 0.50 0.93
N GLY A 63 -11.54 -0.70 1.33
CA GLY A 63 -12.80 -0.89 2.08
C GLY A 63 -14.07 -0.61 1.27
N CYS A 64 -14.02 -0.73 -0.06
CA CYS A 64 -15.15 -0.51 -0.98
C CYS A 64 -15.49 -1.77 -1.79
N THR A 65 -16.41 -1.67 -2.75
CA THR A 65 -16.77 -2.78 -3.64
C THR A 65 -15.91 -2.80 -4.90
N VAL A 66 -15.83 -3.96 -5.55
CA VAL A 66 -15.18 -4.06 -6.87
C VAL A 66 -15.90 -3.19 -7.89
N ALA A 67 -17.22 -3.04 -7.80
CA ALA A 67 -17.97 -2.17 -8.69
C ALA A 67 -17.55 -0.70 -8.53
N ASP A 68 -17.26 -0.24 -7.31
CA ASP A 68 -16.72 1.10 -7.06
C ASP A 68 -15.34 1.25 -7.71
N ILE A 69 -14.46 0.25 -7.53
CA ILE A 69 -13.14 0.22 -8.18
C ILE A 69 -13.24 0.29 -9.71
N GLU A 70 -14.18 -0.46 -10.29
CA GLU A 70 -14.35 -0.53 -11.74
C GLU A 70 -15.04 0.69 -12.34
N ALA A 71 -15.91 1.36 -11.57
CA ALA A 71 -16.58 2.58 -11.98
C ALA A 71 -15.62 3.77 -12.10
N ASP A 72 -14.56 3.80 -11.29
CA ASP A 72 -13.56 4.87 -11.30
C ASP A 72 -12.12 4.35 -11.20
N ARG A 73 -11.73 3.53 -12.20
CA ARG A 73 -10.39 2.91 -12.28
C ARG A 73 -9.23 3.92 -12.32
N LEU A 74 -9.49 5.19 -12.62
CA LEU A 74 -8.46 6.24 -12.74
C LEU A 74 -8.51 7.25 -11.59
N GLY A 75 -9.68 7.53 -11.01
CA GLY A 75 -9.87 8.54 -9.96
C GLY A 75 -9.66 8.04 -8.53
N ILE A 76 -9.81 6.73 -8.27
CA ILE A 76 -9.50 6.14 -6.94
C ILE A 76 -8.02 6.27 -6.59
N GLY A 77 -7.17 6.52 -7.59
CA GLY A 77 -5.77 6.88 -7.40
C GLY A 77 -5.46 8.30 -6.98
N GLN A 78 -6.45 9.18 -6.98
CA GLN A 78 -6.30 10.60 -6.67
C GLN A 78 -6.94 10.96 -5.32
N GLU A 79 -7.88 10.17 -4.80
CA GLU A 79 -8.64 10.44 -3.57
C GLU A 79 -8.13 9.69 -2.33
N THR A 80 -6.81 9.55 -2.15
CA THR A 80 -6.26 9.37 -0.79
C THR A 80 -5.91 10.74 -0.26
N GLY A 81 -6.91 11.38 0.34
CA GLY A 81 -6.80 12.68 1.01
C GLY A 81 -5.71 12.67 2.08
N ALA A 82 -5.18 13.86 2.35
CA ALA A 82 -4.06 14.16 3.25
C ALA A 82 -4.17 13.66 4.71
N GLU A 83 -5.23 12.93 5.06
CA GLU A 83 -5.48 12.38 6.40
C GLU A 83 -5.25 10.86 6.48
N ASP A 84 -5.14 10.14 5.36
CA ASP A 84 -4.72 8.74 5.38
C ASP A 84 -3.18 8.63 5.29
N PRO A 85 -2.53 7.83 6.14
CA PRO A 85 -1.07 7.78 6.27
C PRO A 85 -0.34 7.15 5.07
N ILE A 86 -1.03 6.92 3.97
CA ILE A 86 -0.52 6.29 2.76
C ILE A 86 -0.67 7.29 1.61
N ASP A 87 0.44 7.80 1.11
CA ASP A 87 0.51 8.61 -0.11
C ASP A 87 0.28 7.66 -1.29
N ASN A 88 -0.97 7.25 -1.49
CA ASN A 88 -1.45 6.13 -2.29
C ASN A 88 -1.83 6.63 -3.69
N ARG A 89 -0.85 6.89 -4.55
CA ARG A 89 -1.17 7.19 -5.95
C ARG A 89 -1.46 5.89 -6.68
N ILE A 90 -2.72 5.62 -6.97
CA ILE A 90 -3.08 4.53 -7.90
C ILE A 90 -2.88 5.03 -9.33
N GLU A 91 -1.79 4.62 -9.97
CA GLU A 91 -1.61 4.82 -11.40
C GLU A 91 -2.27 3.66 -12.16
N GLY A 92 -2.87 3.97 -13.31
CA GLY A 92 -3.82 3.10 -14.02
C GLY A 92 -3.47 1.61 -14.12
N CYS A 93 -4.52 0.80 -14.28
CA CYS A 93 -4.53 -0.67 -14.27
C CYS A 93 -4.26 -1.35 -12.91
N GLY A 94 -4.57 -0.65 -11.80
CA GLY A 94 -4.54 -1.25 -10.46
C GLY A 94 -3.15 -1.26 -9.82
N THR A 95 -2.31 -0.25 -10.07
CA THR A 95 -1.00 -0.14 -9.41
C THR A 95 -1.03 1.00 -8.40
N VAL A 96 -0.80 0.75 -7.11
CA VAL A 96 -0.69 1.79 -6.07
C VAL A 96 0.77 2.02 -5.72
N VAL A 97 1.28 3.24 -5.90
CA VAL A 97 2.60 3.62 -5.43
C VAL A 97 2.45 4.27 -4.06
N ALA A 98 3.08 3.69 -3.03
CA ALA A 98 3.20 4.31 -1.72
C ALA A 98 4.64 4.78 -1.50
N ALA A 99 4.81 6.09 -1.34
CA ALA A 99 6.09 6.70 -0.99
C ALA A 99 6.37 6.53 0.52
N PRO A 100 7.63 6.34 0.93
CA PRO A 100 7.96 6.38 2.36
C PRO A 100 7.65 7.80 2.86
N ARG A 101 6.92 7.90 3.97
CA ARG A 101 6.47 9.17 4.55
C ARG A 101 7.68 10.10 4.74
N LEU A 102 7.86 11.08 3.85
CA LEU A 102 8.74 12.20 4.12
C LEU A 102 8.07 13.00 5.24
N MET A 103 8.56 12.90 6.47
CA MET A 103 8.27 13.93 7.47
C MET A 103 8.77 15.25 6.86
N ARG A 104 7.86 16.10 6.39
CA ARG A 104 8.20 17.50 6.14
C ARG A 104 8.57 18.10 7.49
N ALA A 105 9.86 18.28 7.74
CA ALA A 105 10.35 19.15 8.79
C ALA A 105 9.99 20.60 8.42
N HIS A 106 8.78 21.03 8.79
CA HIS A 106 8.46 22.45 8.85
C HIS A 106 8.75 22.95 10.27
N HIS A 107 9.60 24.00 10.33
CA HIS A 107 9.93 24.84 11.49
C HIS A 107 10.96 24.32 12.51
N LEU A 108 12.24 24.52 12.18
CA LEU A 108 13.31 24.75 13.17
C LEU A 108 14.29 25.85 12.72
N LEU A 109 13.78 26.88 12.05
CA LEU A 109 14.48 28.15 11.84
C LEU A 109 13.48 29.31 11.91
N SER A 110 13.24 29.80 13.12
CA SER A 110 12.85 31.18 13.42
C SER A 110 12.85 31.42 14.94
N ARG A 111 14.05 31.56 15.51
CA ARG A 111 14.50 32.61 16.45
C ARG A 111 15.71 32.15 17.24
#